data_AF-A0A9P0ZLW9-F1
#
_entry.id   AF-A0A9P0ZLW9-F1
#
_cell.length_a   1.000
_cell.length_b   1.000
_cell.length_c   1.000
_cell.angle_alpha   90.00
_cell.angle_beta   90.00
_cell.angle_gamma   90.00
#
_symmetry.space_group_name_H-M   'P 1'
#
loop_
_entity.id
_entity.type
_entity.pdbx_description
1 polymer ?
#
loop_
_entity_poly.entity_id
_entity_poly.type
_entity_poly.pdbx_seq_one_letter_code
_entity_poly.pdbx_strand_id
1 'polypeptide(L)' 'MEGHQVEKHVKYILSVEKSKDDFESVVMQHLRLNGAYWGLTTLDILGKISVVDQDEVISWVLQCQHESVVQQDIQASTLL' A
#
# COMPACT_ATOMS: atom_id res chain seq x y z
N MET A 1 -22.45 18.99 -3.47
CA MET A 1 -22.48 17.56 -3.86
C MET A 1 -21.03 17.12 -3.85
N GLU A 2 -20.46 16.26 -3.01
CA GLU A 2 -20.96 15.12 -2.22
C GLU A 2 -19.98 14.87 -1.05
N GLY A 3 -20.33 15.22 0.18
CA GLY A 3 -19.41 15.05 1.34
C GLY A 3 -19.63 13.76 2.15
N HIS A 4 -20.75 13.06 1.94
CA HIS A 4 -21.21 12.02 2.86
C HIS A 4 -20.74 10.60 2.51
N GLN A 5 -20.45 10.34 1.23
CA GLN A 5 -20.03 9.01 0.75
C GLN A 5 -18.51 8.85 0.81
N VAL A 6 -17.76 9.93 0.58
CA VAL A 6 -16.28 9.97 0.69
C VAL A 6 -15.83 9.50 2.08
N GLU A 7 -16.44 10.04 3.14
CA GLU A 7 -16.11 9.66 4.53
C GLU A 7 -16.39 8.18 4.84
N LYS A 8 -17.40 7.57 4.20
CA LYS A 8 -17.67 6.13 4.33
C LYS A 8 -16.62 5.30 3.61
N HIS A 9 -16.19 5.71 2.42
CA HIS A 9 -15.12 5.04 1.68
C HIS A 9 -13.79 5.10 2.45
N VAL A 10 -13.44 6.27 3.01
CA VAL A 10 -12.25 6.43 3.85
C VAL A 10 -12.30 5.50 5.06
N LYS A 11 -13.43 5.46 5.79
CA LYS A 11 -13.59 4.57 6.94
C LYS A 11 -13.47 3.09 6.56
N TYR A 12 -14.05 2.69 5.44
CA TYR A 12 -13.98 1.31 4.99
C TYR A 12 -12.53 0.90 4.68
N ILE A 13 -11.81 1.70 3.89
CA ILE A 13 -10.40 1.46 3.55
C ILE A 13 -9.55 1.30 4.82
N LEU A 14 -9.72 2.19 5.80
CA LEU A 14 -8.99 2.12 7.07
C LEU A 14 -9.40 0.91 7.93
N SER A 15 -10.64 0.43 7.83
CA SER A 15 -11.09 -0.75 8.57
C SER A 15 -10.51 -2.05 8.03
N VAL A 16 -10.38 -2.16 6.69
CA VAL A 16 -9.79 -3.32 6.01
C VAL A 16 -8.32 -3.48 6.41
N GLU A 17 -7.62 -2.37 6.65
CA GLU A 17 -6.23 -2.37 7.12
C GLU A 17 -6.08 -2.89 8.56
N LYS A 18 -7.12 -2.84 9.39
CA LYS A 18 -7.09 -3.27 10.81
C LYS A 18 -7.46 -4.73 11.02
N SER A 19 -8.18 -5.35 10.08
CA SER A 19 -8.59 -6.76 10.10
C SER A 19 -7.46 -7.72 9.65
N LYS A 20 -6.25 -7.58 10.22
CA LYS A 20 -5.01 -8.28 9.80
C LYS A 20 -4.88 -9.73 10.31
N ASP A 21 -5.85 -10.25 11.10
CA ASP A 21 -5.68 -11.46 11.91
C ASP A 21 -6.36 -12.75 11.41
N ASP A 22 -7.11 -12.73 10.30
CA ASP A 22 -7.71 -13.95 9.75
C ASP A 22 -6.87 -14.57 8.63
N PHE A 23 -6.99 -15.89 8.49
CA PHE A 23 -6.36 -16.82 7.52
C PHE A 23 -6.15 -16.28 6.08
N GLU A 24 -6.92 -15.28 5.65
CA GLU A 24 -6.69 -14.50 4.41
C GLU A 24 -5.36 -13.73 4.39
N SER A 25 -4.81 -13.33 5.54
CA SER A 25 -3.55 -12.58 5.70
C SER A 25 -2.33 -13.27 5.06
N VAL A 26 -2.31 -14.61 5.07
CA VAL A 26 -1.24 -15.43 4.48
C VAL A 26 -1.48 -15.66 2.99
N VAL A 27 -2.72 -15.93 2.59
CA VAL A 27 -3.09 -16.15 1.18
C VAL A 27 -3.01 -14.86 0.38
N MET A 28 -3.33 -13.72 0.98
CA MET A 28 -3.31 -12.40 0.35
C MET A 28 -1.93 -11.74 0.35
N GLN A 29 -0.84 -12.35 0.83
CA GLN A 29 0.49 -11.69 0.82
C GLN A 29 0.87 -11.16 -0.57
N HIS A 30 0.59 -11.92 -1.63
CA HIS A 30 0.80 -11.51 -3.03
C HIS A 30 -0.19 -10.41 -3.51
N LEU A 31 -1.36 -10.32 -2.89
CA LEU A 31 -2.40 -9.31 -3.18
C LEU A 31 -2.29 -8.08 -2.27
N ARG A 32 -1.51 -8.15 -1.19
CA ARG A 32 -1.48 -7.12 -0.13
C ARG A 32 -0.85 -5.83 -0.63
N LEU A 33 0.20 -5.92 -1.45
CA LEU A 33 0.77 -4.77 -2.15
C LEU A 33 -0.22 -4.17 -3.16
N ASN A 34 -0.94 -5.02 -3.91
CA ASN A 34 -1.96 -4.56 -4.87
C ASN A 34 -3.13 -3.86 -4.16
N GLY A 35 -3.60 -4.41 -3.04
CA GLY A 35 -4.65 -3.80 -2.21
C GLY A 35 -4.20 -2.48 -1.59
N ALA A 36 -2.95 -2.40 -1.10
CA ALA A 36 -2.36 -1.15 -0.62
C ALA A 36 -2.30 -0.10 -1.75
N TYR A 37 -1.86 -0.48 -2.95
CA TYR A 37 -1.82 0.41 -4.11
C TYR A 37 -3.19 1.01 -4.43
N TRP A 38 -4.24 0.19 -4.54
CA TRP A 38 -5.59 0.69 -4.83
C TRP A 38 -6.18 1.52 -3.69
N GLY A 39 -5.92 1.14 -2.43
CA GLY A 39 -6.35 1.89 -1.26
C GLY A 39 -5.71 3.29 -1.20
N LEU A 40 -4.39 3.35 -1.35
CA LEU A 40 -3.63 4.61 -1.37
C LEU A 40 -4.04 5.49 -2.55
N THR A 41 -4.17 4.92 -3.74
CA THR A 41 -4.63 5.65 -4.94
C THR A 41 -6.04 6.22 -4.74
N THR A 42 -6.94 5.46 -4.10
CA THR A 42 -8.29 5.96 -3.78
C THR A 42 -8.23 7.11 -2.79
N LEU A 43 -7.39 7.01 -1.75
CA LEU A 43 -7.21 8.11 -0.79
C LEU A 43 -6.63 9.37 -1.44
N ASP A 44 -5.69 9.21 -2.37
CA ASP A 44 -5.10 10.33 -3.12
C ASP A 44 -6.11 11.03 -4.03
N ILE A 45 -6.89 10.25 -4.81
CA ILE A 45 -7.99 10.76 -5.64
C ILE A 45 -9.02 11.52 -4.79
N LEU A 46 -9.28 11.06 -3.56
CA LEU A 46 -10.21 11.70 -2.64
C LEU A 46 -9.61 12.90 -1.89
N GLY A 47 -8.33 13.24 -2.11
CA GLY A 47 -7.62 14.31 -1.39
C GLY A 47 -7.44 14.02 0.10
N LYS A 48 -7.44 12.74 0.47
CA LYS A 48 -7.40 12.24 1.86
C LYS A 48 -6.14 11.40 2.13
N ILE A 49 -5.11 11.48 1.28
CA ILE A 49 -3.87 10.72 1.46
C ILE A 49 -3.15 11.04 2.78
N SER A 50 -3.36 12.22 3.36
CA SER A 50 -2.77 12.62 4.65
C SER A 50 -3.28 11.84 5.87
N VAL A 51 -4.29 10.96 5.70
CA VAL A 51 -4.82 10.14 6.81
C VAL A 51 -3.96 8.90 7.11
N VAL A 52 -3.06 8.55 6.20
CA VAL A 52 -2.07 7.47 6.38
C VAL A 52 -0.71 8.06 6.70
N ASP A 53 0.04 7.35 7.54
CA ASP A 53 1.44 7.66 7.82
C ASP A 53 2.30 7.24 6.62
N GLN A 54 2.89 8.22 5.93
CA GLN A 54 3.67 7.98 4.73
C GLN A 54 4.95 7.20 5.03
N ASP A 55 5.61 7.48 6.16
CA ASP A 55 6.87 6.85 6.52
C ASP A 55 6.65 5.37 6.86
N GLU A 56 5.55 5.06 7.55
CA GLU A 56 5.14 3.68 7.83
C GLU A 56 4.87 2.91 6.53
N VAL A 57 4.11 3.50 5.61
CA VAL A 57 3.77 2.88 4.32
C VAL A 57 5.03 2.65 3.48
N ILE A 58 5.91 3.65 3.36
CA ILE A 58 7.16 3.54 2.60
C ILE A 58 8.04 2.44 3.19
N SER A 59 8.25 2.43 4.51
CA SER A 59 9.03 1.40 5.19
C SER A 59 8.46 0.00 4.95
N TRP A 60 7.14 -0.17 5.02
CA TRP A 60 6.48 -1.45 4.76
C TRP A 60 6.64 -1.91 3.29
N VAL A 61 6.51 -1.01 2.32
CA VAL A 61 6.71 -1.33 0.89
C VAL A 61 8.15 -1.75 0.63
N LEU A 62 9.14 -1.04 1.20
CA LEU A 62 10.55 -1.37 1.05
C LEU A 62 10.90 -2.75 1.62
N GLN A 63 10.25 -3.17 2.72
CA GLN A 63 10.43 -4.51 3.28
C GLN A 63 9.91 -5.63 2.36
N CYS A 64 9.03 -5.31 1.41
CA CYS A 64 8.52 -6.27 0.45
C CYS A 64 9.46 -6.49 -0.74
N GLN A 65 10.53 -5.69 -0.87
CA GLN A 65 11.55 -5.87 -1.91
C GLN A 65 12.47 -7.03 -1.58
N HIS A 66 12.60 -7.99 -2.50
CA HIS A 66 13.55 -9.10 -2.36
C HIS A 66 14.95 -8.69 -2.87
N GLU A 67 16.01 -9.19 -2.22
CA GLU A 67 17.41 -8.85 -2.54
C GLU A 67 17.80 -9.09 -4.02
N SER A 68 17.16 -10.05 -4.68
CA SER A 68 17.50 -10.40 -6.08
C SER A 68 17.26 -9.26 -7.08
N VAL A 69 16.37 -8.31 -6.77
CA VAL A 69 16.10 -7.16 -7.63
C VAL A 69 17.26 -6.16 -7.56
N VAL A 70 17.91 -6.04 -6.40
CA VAL A 70 19.04 -5.13 -6.18
C VAL A 70 20.30 -5.58 -6.93
N GLN A 71 20.53 -6.89 -7.07
CA GLN A 71 21.68 -7.39 -7.85
C GLN A 71 21.58 -7.08 -9.35
N GLN A 72 20.38 -7.02 -9.93
CA GLN A 72 20.20 -6.73 -11.36
C GLN A 72 20.31 -5.23 -11.66
N ASP A 73 19.80 -4.36 -10.79
CA ASP A 73 19.86 -2.91 -11.00
C ASP A 73 21.25 -2.31 -10.71
N ILE A 74 21.98 -2.84 -9.72
CA ILE A 74 23.36 -2.41 -9.44
C ILE A 74 24.32 -2.85 -10.57
N GLN A 75 24.11 -4.04 -11.15
CA GLN A 75 24.88 -4.47 -12.33
C GLN A 75 24.56 -3.62 -13.56
N ALA A 76 23.30 -3.23 -13.78
CA ALA A 76 22.90 -2.40 -14.92
C ALA A 76 23.40 -0.95 -14.85
N SER A 77 23.52 -0.37 -13.65
CA SER A 77 24.00 1.00 -13.43
C SER A 77 25.53 1.12 -13.31
N THR A 78 26.27 0.01 -13.19
CA THR A 78 27.74 -0.02 -13.26
C THR A 78 28.26 -0.29 -14.69
N LEU A 79 27.38 -0.63 -15.62
CA LEU A 79 27.67 -0.94 -17.03
C LEU A 79 27.27 0.19 -18.02
N LEU A 80 26.92 1.37 -17.50
CA LEU A 80 26.83 2.63 -18.25
C LEU A 80 27.89 3.61 -17.73
#